data_AF-A0A7C2L6K7-F1
#
_entry.id   AF-A0A7C2L6K7-F1
#
_cell.length_a   1.000
_cell.length_b   1.000
_cell.length_c   1.000
_cell.angle_alpha   90.00
_cell.angle_beta   90.00
_cell.angle_gamma   90.00
#
_symmetry.space_group_name_H-M   'P 1'
#
loop_
_entity.id
_entity.type
_entity.pdbx_description
1 polymer ?
#
loop_
_entity_poly.entity_id
_entity_poly.type
_entity_poly.pdbx_seq_one_letter_code
_entity_poly.pdbx_strand_id
1 'polypeptide(L)'
;MKHIEPLSARSKAAGDLLCQAYWRTYRLPVRAVRPSNNYGPRQFPEKLIPKTILRALNNLPVPVYGDGSQVRDWLYVEDFAKGVDTVIEKGSDGEVYNLPGLNPKTNLEVVRDILALLGKPQTLVTFVPDRPGHDRRYAMRGDKVLSLGWRPRTPWLEGLRRTVEWYVSNEWWWRPLLKDEFFAKDTPWGGTG
;
A
#
# COMPACT_ATOMS: atom_id res chain seq x y z
N MET A 1 4.45 15.70 -18.98
CA MET A 1 4.40 14.29 -18.51
C MET A 1 5.53 14.03 -17.51
N LYS A 2 5.27 14.06 -16.20
CA LYS A 2 6.25 13.58 -15.21
C LYS A 2 6.00 12.09 -14.98
N HIS A 3 6.83 11.25 -15.58
CA HIS A 3 6.89 9.81 -15.28
C HIS A 3 7.50 9.60 -13.87
N ILE A 4 6.73 9.83 -12.81
CA ILE A 4 7.20 9.73 -11.42
C ILE A 4 7.33 8.26 -10.96
N GLU A 5 6.49 7.36 -11.47
CA GLU A 5 6.53 5.93 -11.11
C GLU A 5 7.78 5.18 -11.60
N PRO A 6 8.27 5.39 -12.83
CA PRO A 6 9.54 4.81 -13.25
C PRO A 6 10.72 5.27 -12.40
N LEU A 7 10.70 6.51 -11.88
CA LEU A 7 11.82 7.04 -11.10
C LEU A 7 11.89 6.40 -9.71
N SER A 8 10.77 6.26 -9.01
CA SER A 8 10.75 5.64 -7.68
C SER A 8 11.11 4.15 -7.75
N ALA A 9 10.57 3.41 -8.71
CA ALA A 9 10.92 2.01 -8.92
C ALA A 9 12.41 1.83 -9.27
N ARG A 10 12.95 2.64 -10.19
CA ARG A 10 14.38 2.57 -10.60
C ARG A 10 15.33 2.96 -9.47
N SER A 11 15.03 4.02 -8.72
CA SER A 11 15.86 4.45 -7.59
C SER A 11 15.87 3.44 -6.44
N LYS A 12 14.73 2.79 -6.14
CA LYS A 12 14.67 1.70 -5.18
C LYS A 12 15.45 0.48 -5.64
N ALA A 13 15.33 0.09 -6.92
CA ALA A 13 16.12 -0.99 -7.49
C ALA A 13 17.64 -0.69 -7.45
N ALA A 14 18.04 0.55 -7.74
CA ALA A 14 19.44 0.98 -7.63
C ALA A 14 19.95 0.93 -6.18
N GLY A 15 19.11 1.31 -5.20
CA GLY A 15 19.42 1.19 -3.78
C GLY A 15 19.67 -0.26 -3.34
N ASP A 16 18.82 -1.19 -3.77
CA ASP A 16 19.00 -2.62 -3.50
C ASP A 16 20.33 -3.14 -4.08
N LEU A 17 20.66 -2.76 -5.32
CA LEU A 17 21.92 -3.14 -5.96
C LEU A 17 23.14 -2.55 -5.24
N LEU A 18 23.04 -1.33 -4.73
CA LEU A 18 24.09 -0.70 -3.94
C LEU A 18 24.35 -1.49 -2.64
N CYS A 19 23.30 -1.84 -1.89
CA CYS A 19 23.44 -2.67 -0.69
C CYS A 19 24.10 -4.02 -1.02
N GLN A 20 23.67 -4.67 -2.10
CA GLN A 20 24.26 -5.94 -2.57
C GLN A 20 25.74 -5.80 -2.93
N ALA A 21 26.15 -4.70 -3.55
CA ALA A 21 27.55 -4.43 -3.85
C ALA A 21 28.38 -4.31 -2.56
N TYR A 22 27.88 -3.59 -1.55
CA TYR A 22 28.57 -3.46 -0.25
C TYR A 22 28.71 -4.79 0.49
N TRP A 23 27.71 -5.66 0.43
CA TRP A 23 27.83 -7.03 0.95
C TRP A 23 28.92 -7.82 0.24
N ARG A 24 28.90 -7.84 -1.10
CA ARG A 24 29.85 -8.63 -1.90
C ARG A 24 31.30 -8.16 -1.72
N THR A 25 31.50 -6.85 -1.61
CA THR A 25 32.84 -6.25 -1.53
C THR A 25 33.37 -6.20 -0.10
N TYR A 26 32.56 -5.80 0.87
CA TYR A 26 33.01 -5.48 2.23
C TYR A 26 32.40 -6.37 3.32
N ARG A 27 31.53 -7.32 2.97
CA ARG A 27 30.79 -8.16 3.93
C ARG A 27 29.99 -7.36 4.96
N LEU A 28 29.54 -6.15 4.59
CA LEU A 28 28.65 -5.35 5.41
C LEU A 28 27.31 -6.11 5.60
N PRO A 29 26.84 -6.35 6.83
CA PRO A 29 25.64 -7.15 7.09
C PRO A 29 24.38 -6.39 6.67
N VAL A 30 23.97 -6.59 5.42
CA VAL A 30 22.78 -5.97 4.82
C VAL A 30 21.73 -7.03 4.58
N ARG A 31 20.46 -6.68 4.77
CA ARG A 31 19.31 -7.54 4.45
C ARG A 31 18.25 -6.67 3.81
N ALA A 32 17.85 -7.00 2.58
CA ALA A 32 16.88 -6.20 1.85
C ALA A 32 15.47 -6.76 2.05
N VAL A 33 14.51 -5.88 2.33
CA VAL A 33 13.11 -6.23 2.53
C VAL A 33 12.26 -5.57 1.45
N ARG A 34 11.46 -6.38 0.75
CA ARG A 34 10.55 -5.93 -0.31
C ARG A 34 9.12 -6.30 0.06
N PRO A 35 8.32 -5.37 0.60
CA PRO A 35 6.94 -5.69 0.96
C PRO A 35 5.96 -5.50 -0.20
N SER A 36 4.79 -6.11 -0.07
CA SER A 36 3.62 -5.77 -0.89
C SER A 36 2.98 -4.44 -0.43
N ASN A 37 1.80 -4.10 -0.96
CA ASN A 37 1.09 -2.88 -0.59
C ASN A 37 0.70 -2.90 0.89
N ASN A 38 1.28 -1.99 1.66
CA ASN A 38 0.97 -1.85 3.08
C ASN A 38 -0.29 -1.01 3.29
N TYR A 39 -1.03 -1.33 4.35
CA TYR A 39 -2.15 -0.54 4.82
C TYR A 39 -2.29 -0.60 6.34
N GLY A 40 -2.89 0.43 6.94
CA GLY A 40 -3.09 0.50 8.38
C GLY A 40 -3.08 1.93 8.93
N PRO A 41 -3.06 2.06 10.27
CA PRO A 41 -2.93 3.33 10.96
C PRO A 41 -1.81 4.23 10.42
N ARG A 42 -2.04 5.55 10.44
CA ARG A 42 -1.06 6.60 10.05
C ARG A 42 -0.61 6.58 8.58
N GLN A 43 -1.29 5.86 7.70
CA GLN A 43 -1.01 5.97 6.26
C GLN A 43 -1.50 7.32 5.71
N PHE A 44 -0.70 7.97 4.86
CA PHE A 44 -1.03 9.31 4.38
C PHE A 44 -2.33 9.32 3.52
N PRO A 45 -3.20 10.34 3.63
CA PRO A 45 -4.50 10.42 2.94
C PRO A 45 -4.49 10.34 1.41
N GLU A 46 -3.35 10.44 0.75
CA GLU A 46 -3.23 10.30 -0.71
C GLU A 46 -3.44 8.84 -1.20
N LYS A 47 -3.24 7.85 -0.32
CA LYS A 47 -3.27 6.43 -0.70
C LYS A 47 -4.72 5.92 -0.81
N LEU A 48 -4.94 4.88 -1.62
CA LEU A 48 -6.28 4.36 -1.92
C LEU A 48 -7.17 4.14 -0.69
N ILE A 49 -6.70 3.36 0.30
CA ILE A 49 -7.48 3.00 1.49
C ILE A 49 -7.81 4.25 2.33
N PRO A 50 -6.82 5.05 2.78
CA PRO A 50 -7.10 6.30 3.52
C PRO A 50 -7.99 7.26 2.74
N LYS A 51 -7.72 7.50 1.45
CA LYS A 51 -8.52 8.40 0.60
C LYS A 51 -9.98 7.95 0.54
N THR A 52 -10.21 6.66 0.36
CA THR A 52 -11.56 6.07 0.31
C THR A 52 -12.28 6.26 1.63
N ILE A 53 -11.64 5.91 2.75
CA ILE A 53 -12.23 6.07 4.09
C ILE A 53 -12.63 7.51 4.32
N LEU A 54 -11.70 8.45 4.09
CA LEU A 54 -11.91 9.87 4.39
C LEU A 54 -12.95 10.51 3.47
N ARG A 55 -12.98 10.16 2.18
CA ARG A 55 -14.02 10.65 1.26
C ARG A 55 -15.39 10.09 1.62
N ALA A 56 -15.48 8.81 1.97
CA ALA A 56 -16.72 8.18 2.40
C ALA A 56 -17.25 8.77 3.73
N LEU A 57 -16.37 9.05 4.70
CA LEU A 57 -16.74 9.73 5.96
C LEU A 57 -17.30 11.14 5.71
N ASN A 58 -16.79 11.86 4.71
CA ASN A 58 -17.25 13.19 4.31
C ASN A 58 -18.38 13.16 3.25
N ASN A 59 -18.94 11.99 2.93
CA ASN A 59 -19.96 11.81 1.88
C ASN A 59 -19.54 12.36 0.50
N LEU A 60 -18.25 12.32 0.20
CA LEU A 60 -17.70 12.72 -1.09
C LEU A 60 -17.65 11.51 -2.04
N PRO A 61 -17.74 11.73 -3.37
CA PRO A 61 -17.54 10.67 -4.36
C PRO A 61 -16.20 9.97 -4.17
N VAL A 62 -16.08 8.66 -4.40
CA VAL A 62 -14.83 7.90 -4.28
C VAL A 62 -14.31 7.57 -5.68
N PRO A 63 -13.22 8.20 -6.13
CA PRO A 63 -12.70 7.99 -7.49
C PRO A 63 -12.00 6.62 -7.61
N VAL A 64 -12.41 5.82 -8.58
CA VAL A 64 -11.80 4.55 -8.99
C VAL A 64 -11.23 4.70 -10.40
N TYR A 65 -9.96 4.34 -10.58
CA TYR A 65 -9.24 4.63 -11.83
C TYR A 65 -9.48 3.52 -12.85
N GLY A 66 -9.86 3.91 -14.08
CA GLY A 66 -10.25 2.96 -15.12
C GLY A 66 -11.49 2.18 -14.70
N ASP A 67 -11.43 0.86 -14.75
CA ASP A 67 -12.49 -0.05 -14.30
C ASP A 67 -12.26 -0.58 -12.86
N GLY A 68 -11.18 -0.17 -12.21
CA GLY A 68 -10.79 -0.64 -10.88
C GLY A 68 -10.28 -2.09 -10.83
N SER A 69 -10.01 -2.72 -11.99
CA SER A 69 -9.57 -4.11 -12.10
C SER A 69 -8.12 -4.35 -11.65
N GLN A 70 -7.38 -3.29 -11.31
CA GLN A 70 -5.97 -3.43 -10.94
C GLN A 70 -5.85 -4.19 -9.62
N VAL A 71 -5.07 -5.28 -9.64
CA VAL A 71 -4.91 -6.18 -8.49
C VAL A 71 -3.65 -5.80 -7.72
N ARG A 72 -3.78 -5.67 -6.40
CA ARG A 72 -2.69 -5.48 -5.46
C ARG A 72 -2.74 -6.54 -4.37
N ASP A 73 -1.58 -6.87 -3.83
CA ASP A 73 -1.45 -7.76 -2.68
C ASP A 73 -1.31 -6.92 -1.41
N TRP A 74 -2.21 -7.08 -0.44
CA TRP A 74 -2.32 -6.20 0.72
C TRP A 74 -1.78 -6.84 2.01
N LEU A 75 -0.84 -6.15 2.64
CA LEU A 75 -0.20 -6.55 3.89
C LEU A 75 -0.54 -5.53 4.98
N TYR A 76 -1.11 -6.00 6.10
CA TYR A 76 -1.40 -5.13 7.23
C TYR A 76 -0.09 -4.66 7.88
N VAL A 77 0.00 -3.38 8.24
CA VAL A 77 1.24 -2.72 8.66
C VAL A 77 1.92 -3.37 9.87
N GLU A 78 1.15 -3.94 10.80
CA GLU A 78 1.73 -4.66 11.96
C GLU A 78 2.35 -6.01 11.56
N ASP A 79 1.78 -6.70 10.57
CA ASP A 79 2.36 -7.93 10.06
C ASP A 79 3.65 -7.64 9.28
N PHE A 80 3.68 -6.53 8.54
CA PHE A 80 4.89 -6.03 7.91
C PHE A 80 5.99 -5.75 8.95
N ALA A 81 5.66 -5.02 10.03
CA ALA A 81 6.62 -4.73 11.09
C ALA A 81 7.18 -6.02 11.72
N LYS A 82 6.33 -7.01 12.02
CA LYS A 82 6.75 -8.33 12.51
C LYS A 82 7.63 -9.10 11.51
N GLY A 83 7.40 -8.89 10.22
CA GLY A 83 8.20 -9.52 9.17
C GLY A 83 9.59 -8.90 9.06
N VAL A 84 9.68 -7.57 9.18
CA VAL A 84 10.98 -6.87 9.30
C VAL A 84 11.74 -7.39 10.52
N ASP A 85 11.07 -7.49 11.66
CA ASP A 85 11.65 -8.02 12.90
C ASP A 85 12.19 -9.44 12.72
N THR A 86 11.39 -10.33 12.08
CA THR A 86 11.83 -11.69 11.77
C THR A 86 13.08 -11.72 10.86
N VAL A 87 13.18 -10.82 9.88
CA VAL A 87 14.35 -10.73 8.99
C VAL A 87 15.59 -10.18 9.74
N ILE A 88 15.39 -9.27 10.70
CA ILE A 88 16.46 -8.77 11.56
C ILE A 88 16.98 -9.88 12.50
N GLU A 89 16.09 -10.72 13.03
CA GLU A 89 16.50 -11.79 13.96
C GLU A 89 17.07 -13.02 13.24
N LYS A 90 16.44 -13.44 12.14
CA LYS A 90 16.66 -14.78 11.54
C LYS A 90 17.11 -14.73 10.09
N GLY A 91 17.12 -13.55 9.46
CA GLY A 91 17.59 -13.39 8.09
C GLY A 91 19.09 -13.60 7.97
N SER A 92 19.51 -14.08 6.81
CA SER A 92 20.92 -14.21 6.43
C SER A 92 21.40 -12.91 5.79
N ASP A 93 22.64 -12.53 6.06
CA ASP A 93 23.26 -11.34 5.48
C ASP A 93 23.45 -11.50 3.96
N GLY A 94 23.28 -10.40 3.24
CA GLY A 94 23.31 -10.35 1.79
C GLY A 94 22.03 -10.83 1.11
N GLU A 95 21.05 -11.34 1.86
CA GLU A 95 19.83 -11.87 1.27
C GLU A 95 18.73 -10.82 1.10
N VAL A 96 17.78 -11.16 0.23
CA VAL A 96 16.58 -10.36 -0.05
C VAL A 96 15.34 -11.17 0.35
N TYR A 97 14.46 -10.52 1.12
CA TYR A 97 13.23 -11.10 1.64
C TYR A 97 12.02 -10.34 1.10
N ASN A 98 11.19 -11.05 0.33
CA ASN A 98 9.88 -10.58 -0.10
C ASN A 98 8.86 -10.82 1.01
N LEU A 99 8.06 -9.83 1.38
CA LEU A 99 6.96 -9.97 2.35
C LEU A 99 5.61 -9.83 1.63
N PRO A 100 5.01 -10.93 1.16
CA PRO A 100 3.67 -10.90 0.59
C PRO A 100 2.60 -10.66 1.66
N GLY A 101 1.54 -9.97 1.26
CA GLY A 101 0.32 -9.83 2.05
C GLY A 101 -0.56 -11.08 2.04
N LEU A 102 -0.48 -11.86 0.96
CA LEU A 102 -1.34 -13.02 0.68
C LEU A 102 -2.85 -12.66 0.63
N ASN A 103 -3.16 -11.41 0.30
CA ASN A 103 -4.52 -10.88 0.15
C ASN A 103 -4.63 -10.15 -1.20
N PRO A 104 -4.66 -10.86 -2.34
CA PRO A 104 -4.86 -10.24 -3.64
C PRO A 104 -6.28 -9.66 -3.74
N LYS A 105 -6.38 -8.35 -4.00
CA LYS A 105 -7.65 -7.64 -4.18
C LYS A 105 -7.55 -6.63 -5.30
N THR A 106 -8.62 -6.50 -6.07
CA THR A 106 -8.82 -5.39 -7.00
C THR A 106 -9.05 -4.08 -6.23
N ASN A 107 -8.72 -2.95 -6.84
CA ASN A 107 -9.02 -1.64 -6.25
C ASN A 107 -10.53 -1.47 -5.98
N LEU A 108 -11.38 -2.00 -6.88
CA LEU A 108 -12.83 -1.95 -6.72
C LEU A 108 -13.33 -2.78 -5.52
N GLU A 109 -12.79 -3.98 -5.30
CA GLU A 109 -13.10 -4.78 -4.10
C GLU A 109 -12.73 -4.03 -2.82
N VAL A 110 -11.52 -3.44 -2.77
CA VAL A 110 -11.07 -2.67 -1.60
C VAL A 110 -12.03 -1.52 -1.29
N VAL A 111 -12.44 -0.76 -2.31
CA VAL A 111 -13.39 0.35 -2.12
C VAL A 111 -14.74 -0.15 -1.60
N ARG A 112 -15.28 -1.23 -2.19
CA ARG A 112 -16.56 -1.80 -1.76
C ARG A 112 -16.52 -2.30 -0.32
N ASP A 113 -15.44 -2.98 0.08
CA ASP A 113 -15.27 -3.48 1.43
C ASP A 113 -15.23 -2.33 2.45
N ILE A 114 -14.55 -1.22 2.12
CA ILE A 114 -14.52 -0.01 2.98
C ILE A 114 -15.91 0.61 3.11
N LEU A 115 -16.63 0.78 1.99
CA LEU A 115 -17.98 1.35 2.01
C LEU A 115 -18.94 0.49 2.84
N ALA A 116 -18.83 -0.84 2.72
CA ALA A 116 -19.62 -1.77 3.52
C ALA A 116 -19.32 -1.62 5.02
N LEU A 117 -18.04 -1.55 5.42
CA LEU A 117 -17.63 -1.35 6.81
C LEU A 117 -18.11 -0.01 7.39
N LEU A 118 -18.21 1.03 6.57
CA LEU A 118 -18.71 2.35 6.97
C LEU A 118 -20.23 2.51 6.86
N GLY A 119 -20.96 1.50 6.37
CA GLY A 119 -22.39 1.60 6.10
C GLY A 119 -22.76 2.65 5.04
N LYS A 120 -21.90 2.83 4.03
CA LYS A 120 -22.06 3.84 2.97
C LYS A 120 -22.55 3.20 1.66
N PRO A 121 -23.36 3.92 0.86
CA PRO A 121 -23.89 3.36 -0.38
C PRO A 121 -22.81 3.26 -1.47
N GLN A 122 -22.90 2.24 -2.32
CA GLN A 122 -21.99 2.08 -3.47
C GLN A 122 -22.16 3.18 -4.53
N THR A 123 -23.23 3.98 -4.47
CA THR A 123 -23.44 5.14 -5.34
C THR A 123 -22.39 6.23 -5.15
N LEU A 124 -21.60 6.19 -4.07
CA LEU A 124 -20.44 7.07 -3.90
C LEU A 124 -19.31 6.75 -4.89
N VAL A 125 -19.24 5.54 -5.46
CA VAL A 125 -18.15 5.16 -6.37
C VAL A 125 -18.29 5.91 -7.70
N THR A 126 -17.23 6.61 -8.12
CA THR A 126 -17.14 7.27 -9.42
C THR A 126 -15.94 6.76 -10.20
N PHE A 127 -16.16 6.34 -11.45
CA PHE A 127 -15.06 5.94 -12.33
C PHE A 127 -14.43 7.16 -12.98
N VAL A 128 -13.11 7.25 -12.91
CA VAL A 128 -12.31 8.32 -13.51
C VAL A 128 -11.29 7.74 -14.49
N PRO A 129 -10.78 8.52 -15.46
CA PRO A 129 -9.79 8.04 -16.43
C PRO A 129 -8.62 7.35 -15.74
N ASP A 130 -8.10 6.27 -16.33
CA ASP A 130 -6.98 5.54 -15.74
C ASP A 130 -5.70 6.38 -15.77
N ARG A 131 -4.78 6.07 -14.87
CA ARG A 131 -3.49 6.73 -14.80
C ARG A 131 -2.54 6.12 -15.85
N PRO A 132 -1.77 6.94 -16.60
CA PRO A 132 -0.75 6.42 -17.51
C PRO A 132 0.29 5.58 -16.77
N GLY A 133 0.54 4.35 -17.24
CA GLY A 133 1.52 3.43 -16.67
C GLY A 133 1.03 2.63 -15.45
N HIS A 134 -0.27 2.59 -15.19
CA HIS A 134 -0.83 1.87 -14.05
C HIS A 134 -0.69 0.34 -14.22
N ASP A 135 0.22 -0.27 -13.48
CA ASP A 135 0.45 -1.71 -13.55
C ASP A 135 -0.79 -2.52 -13.16
N ARG A 136 -1.13 -3.53 -13.97
CA ARG A 136 -2.36 -4.32 -13.81
C ARG A 136 -2.34 -5.26 -12.61
N ARG A 137 -1.18 -5.86 -12.28
CA ARG A 137 -1.07 -6.85 -11.20
C ARG A 137 0.35 -6.90 -10.64
N TYR A 138 0.46 -6.87 -9.31
CA TYR A 138 1.67 -7.31 -8.61
C TYR A 138 1.41 -8.64 -7.92
N ALA A 139 2.37 -9.55 -8.06
CA ALA A 139 2.40 -10.82 -7.32
C ALA A 139 3.85 -11.08 -6.91
N MET A 140 4.05 -11.47 -5.66
CA MET A 140 5.38 -11.79 -5.14
C MET A 140 5.37 -13.13 -4.40
N ARG A 141 6.46 -13.88 -4.53
CA ARG A 141 6.67 -15.12 -3.78
C ARG A 141 7.43 -14.80 -2.50
N GLY A 142 6.94 -15.32 -1.37
CA GLY A 142 7.50 -15.11 -0.03
C GLY A 142 8.34 -16.28 0.51
N ASP A 143 8.69 -17.27 -0.32
CA ASP A 143 9.25 -18.56 0.11
C ASP A 143 10.38 -18.43 1.16
N LYS A 144 11.29 -17.45 1.00
CA LYS A 144 12.39 -17.18 1.95
C LYS A 144 11.93 -16.67 3.31
N VAL A 145 10.98 -15.74 3.37
CA VAL A 145 10.51 -15.20 4.66
C VAL A 145 9.60 -16.22 5.36
N LEU A 146 8.88 -17.02 4.57
CA LEU A 146 8.06 -18.13 5.06
C LEU A 146 8.93 -19.21 5.72
N SER A 147 10.11 -19.52 5.17
CA SER A 147 11.03 -20.48 5.77
C SER A 147 11.66 -20.00 7.09
N LEU A 148 11.62 -18.69 7.37
CA LEU A 148 11.99 -18.12 8.68
C LEU A 148 10.88 -18.24 9.74
N GLY A 149 9.73 -18.82 9.38
CA GLY A 149 8.57 -18.99 10.25
C GLY A 149 7.66 -17.76 10.33
N TRP A 150 7.89 -16.73 9.52
CA TRP A 150 6.98 -15.59 9.43
C TRP A 150 5.88 -15.86 8.41
N ARG A 151 4.65 -15.46 8.76
CA ARG A 151 3.48 -15.39 7.87
C ARG A 151 2.63 -14.19 8.29
N PRO A 152 1.96 -13.50 7.36
CA PRO A 152 0.95 -12.52 7.74
C PRO A 152 -0.14 -13.22 8.55
N ARG A 153 -0.53 -12.63 9.69
CA ARG A 153 -1.49 -13.23 10.62
C ARG A 153 -2.83 -12.51 10.63
N THR A 154 -2.90 -11.30 10.09
CA THR A 154 -4.10 -10.49 10.09
C THR A 154 -4.93 -10.81 8.85
N PRO A 155 -6.15 -11.38 9.01
CA PRO A 155 -7.07 -11.56 7.89
C PRO A 155 -7.44 -10.20 7.26
N TRP A 156 -7.67 -10.18 5.94
CA TRP A 156 -7.99 -8.96 5.19
C TRP A 156 -9.09 -8.10 5.85
N LEU A 157 -10.27 -8.66 6.08
CA LEU A 157 -11.41 -7.91 6.62
C LEU A 157 -11.14 -7.39 8.03
N GLU A 158 -10.40 -8.14 8.84
CA GLU A 158 -10.06 -7.73 10.20
C GLU A 158 -9.05 -6.57 10.20
N GLY A 159 -7.99 -6.66 9.39
CA GLY A 159 -7.05 -5.55 9.24
C GLY A 159 -7.72 -4.30 8.66
N LEU A 160 -8.64 -4.48 7.70
CA LEU A 160 -9.38 -3.37 7.11
C LEU A 160 -10.30 -2.72 8.13
N ARG A 161 -11.04 -3.50 8.93
CA ARG A 161 -11.89 -3.01 10.03
C ARG A 161 -11.07 -2.19 11.03
N ARG A 162 -9.95 -2.73 11.52
CA ARG A 162 -9.03 -2.03 12.43
C ARG A 162 -8.51 -0.72 11.83
N THR A 163 -8.23 -0.72 10.53
CA THR A 163 -7.79 0.48 9.80
C THR A 163 -8.91 1.52 9.76
N VAL A 164 -10.12 1.14 9.36
CA VAL A 164 -11.30 2.03 9.31
C VAL A 164 -11.57 2.64 10.69
N GLU A 165 -11.63 1.82 11.73
CA GLU A 165 -11.83 2.27 13.11
C GLU A 165 -10.78 3.28 13.54
N TRP A 166 -9.51 3.04 13.21
CA TRP A 166 -8.44 3.99 13.51
C TRP A 166 -8.68 5.35 12.84
N TYR A 167 -9.05 5.40 11.55
CA TYR A 167 -9.33 6.68 10.89
C TYR A 167 -10.56 7.37 11.48
N VAL A 168 -11.62 6.64 11.83
CA VAL A 168 -12.80 7.20 12.49
C VAL A 168 -12.45 7.83 13.84
N SER A 169 -11.63 7.15 14.64
CA SER A 169 -11.28 7.61 15.99
C SER A 169 -10.10 8.60 16.04
N ASN A 170 -9.38 8.84 14.95
CA ASN A 170 -8.17 9.67 14.93
C ASN A 170 -8.26 10.86 13.97
N GLU A 171 -9.39 11.57 14.02
CA GLU A 171 -9.59 12.79 13.24
C GLU A 171 -8.49 13.84 13.42
N TRP A 172 -8.01 14.01 14.65
CA TRP A 172 -6.92 14.91 14.99
C TRP A 172 -5.66 14.69 14.13
N TRP A 173 -5.43 13.46 13.66
CA TRP A 173 -4.26 13.10 12.87
C TRP A 173 -4.41 13.45 11.39
N TRP A 174 -5.54 13.11 10.76
CA TRP A 174 -5.70 13.29 9.31
C TRP A 174 -6.32 14.65 8.93
N ARG A 175 -7.09 15.30 9.82
CA ARG A 175 -7.75 16.57 9.49
C ARG A 175 -6.78 17.66 9.02
N PRO A 176 -5.58 17.84 9.62
CA PRO A 176 -4.60 18.80 9.12
C PRO A 176 -4.03 18.45 7.73
N LEU A 177 -4.07 17.17 7.35
CA LEU A 177 -3.48 16.65 6.11
C LEU A 177 -4.42 16.77 4.90
N LEU A 178 -5.72 17.06 5.12
CA LEU A 178 -6.70 17.20 4.02
C LEU A 178 -6.50 18.42 3.13
N LYS A 179 -5.62 19.35 3.53
CA LYS A 179 -5.25 20.53 2.71
C LYS A 179 -4.39 20.15 1.49
N ASP A 180 -3.94 18.91 1.42
CA ASP A 180 -3.12 18.41 0.32
C ASP A 180 -3.94 18.25 -0.98
N GLU A 181 -3.39 18.72 -2.11
CA GLU A 181 -4.06 18.66 -3.42
C GLU A 181 -4.41 17.23 -3.85
N PHE A 182 -3.64 16.21 -3.43
CA PHE A 182 -3.90 14.82 -3.77
C PHE A 182 -5.17 14.27 -3.14
N PHE A 183 -5.61 14.85 -2.02
CA PHE A 183 -6.90 14.54 -1.43
C PHE A 183 -8.04 15.32 -2.13
N ALA A 184 -7.82 16.62 -2.35
CA ALA A 184 -8.82 17.53 -2.90
C ALA A 184 -9.22 17.20 -4.35
N LYS A 185 -8.28 16.72 -5.18
CA LYS A 185 -8.53 16.42 -6.60
C LYS A 185 -8.95 14.96 -6.81
N ASP A 186 -9.90 14.75 -7.72
CA ASP A 186 -10.33 13.42 -8.15
C ASP A 186 -9.26 12.73 -9.00
N THR A 187 -8.62 13.51 -9.88
CA THR A 187 -7.54 13.11 -10.79
C THR A 187 -6.31 14.00 -10.61
N PRO A 188 -5.52 13.83 -9.53
CA PRO A 188 -4.38 14.71 -9.23
C PRO A 188 -3.25 14.72 -10.28
N TRP A 189 -3.22 13.77 -11.22
CA TRP A 189 -2.29 13.77 -12.37
C TRP A 189 -2.85 14.46 -13.62
N GLY A 190 -4.15 14.76 -13.66
CA GLY A 190 -4.75 15.59 -14.68
C GLY A 190 -4.45 17.04 -14.35
N GLY A 191 -3.55 17.66 -15.10
CA GLY A 191 -3.43 19.12 -15.05
C GLY A 191 -4.78 19.73 -15.38
N THR A 192 -5.23 20.70 -14.58
CA THR A 192 -6.13 21.72 -15.10
C THR A 192 -5.44 22.32 -16.32
N GLY A 193 -6.13 22.35 -17.45
CA GLY A 193 -5.71 23.20 -18.57
C GLY A 193 -5.54 24.65 -18.12
#